data_AF-U6DW56-F1
#
_entry.id   AF-U6DW56-F1
#
_cell.length_a   1.000
_cell.length_b   1.000
_cell.length_c   1.000
_cell.angle_alpha   90.00
_cell.angle_beta   90.00
_cell.angle_gamma   90.00
#
_symmetry.space_group_name_H-M   'P 1'
#
loop_
_entity.id
_entity.type
_entity.pdbx_description
1 polymer ?
#
loop_
_entity_poly.entity_id
_entity_poly.type
_entity_poly.pdbx_seq_one_letter_code
_entity_poly.pdbx_strand_id
1 'polypeptide(L)'
;FPATFVRLRVNQDEPADEEALRAGDGEAEDGGAEAQSSKDQMRTNVINEILSTERDYIKHLRDICEGYIRQCRKRADMFSEEQLRTIFGNIEDIYRCQKAFVKALEQRFNRERPHMSELGACFLEH
;
A
#
# COMPACT_ATOMS: atom_id res chain seq x y z
N PHE A 1 19.11 11.56 8.29
CA PHE A 1 18.61 11.46 6.91
C PHE A 1 17.14 11.90 6.91
N PRO A 2 16.61 12.58 5.88
CA PRO A 2 15.21 13.02 5.89
C PRO A 2 14.27 11.80 5.80
N ALA A 3 13.25 11.75 6.66
CA ALA A 3 12.36 10.59 6.77
C ALA A 3 11.54 10.32 5.50
N THR A 4 11.30 11.34 4.67
CA THR A 4 10.51 11.24 3.43
C THR A 4 11.17 10.41 2.33
N PHE A 5 12.44 10.02 2.50
CA PHE A 5 13.20 9.22 1.53
C PHE A 5 13.30 7.74 1.94
N VAL A 6 12.65 7.33 3.03
CA VAL A 6 12.77 5.98 3.58
C VAL A 6 11.39 5.42 3.89
N ARG A 7 11.16 4.14 3.58
CA ARG A 7 10.01 3.37 4.07
C ARG A 7 10.52 2.38 5.12
N LEU A 8 9.95 2.43 6.32
CA LEU A 8 10.27 1.47 7.37
C LEU A 8 9.71 0.09 7.01
N ARG A 9 10.42 -0.96 7.42
CA ARG A 9 9.89 -2.32 7.34
C ARG A 9 8.68 -2.47 8.25
N VAL A 10 7.66 -3.19 7.79
CA VAL A 10 6.42 -3.39 8.52
C VAL A 10 6.63 -4.27 9.76
N ASN A 11 7.38 -5.36 9.59
CA ASN A 11 7.76 -6.26 10.69
C ASN A 11 9.24 -5.97 11.04
N GLN A 12 9.51 -5.63 12.30
CA GLN A 12 10.84 -5.22 12.77
C GLN A 12 11.56 -6.33 13.57
N ASP A 13 10.79 -7.22 14.20
CA ASP A 13 11.28 -8.31 15.06
C ASP A 13 11.19 -9.66 14.33
N GLU A 14 11.71 -9.77 13.11
CA GLU A 14 11.88 -11.09 12.48
C GLU A 14 12.86 -11.92 13.35
N PRO A 15 12.46 -13.11 13.85
CA PRO A 15 13.42 -13.98 14.49
C PRO A 15 14.45 -14.37 13.43
N ALA A 16 15.71 -14.00 13.70
CA ALA A 16 16.82 -14.24 12.80
C ALA A 16 16.82 -15.72 12.35
N ASP A 17 16.65 -15.91 11.04
CA ASP A 17 16.93 -17.15 10.32
C ASP A 17 16.51 -18.45 11.03
N GLU A 18 15.20 -18.77 11.07
CA GLU A 18 14.76 -20.16 11.28
C GLU A 18 15.33 -21.13 10.23
N GLU A 19 15.84 -20.61 9.11
CA GLU A 19 16.49 -21.38 8.05
C GLU A 19 17.94 -21.78 8.41
N ALA A 20 18.59 -21.09 9.35
CA ALA A 20 19.92 -21.47 9.86
C ALA A 20 19.87 -22.54 10.97
N LEU A 21 18.72 -22.74 11.62
CA LEU A 21 18.54 -23.69 12.72
C LEU A 21 18.07 -25.08 12.28
N ARG A 22 17.64 -25.25 11.02
CA ARG A 22 17.18 -26.55 10.48
C ARG A 22 18.31 -27.52 10.07
N ALA A 23 19.57 -27.18 10.35
CA ALA A 23 20.72 -28.04 10.09
C ALA A 23 21.10 -28.97 11.27
N GLY A 24 20.28 -29.05 12.34
CA GLY A 24 20.55 -29.92 13.48
C GLY A 24 19.30 -30.62 14.02
N ASP A 25 19.19 -31.91 13.68
CA ASP A 25 18.43 -33.01 14.31
C ASP A 25 17.17 -32.74 15.19
N GLY A 26 16.07 -33.40 14.81
CA GLY A 26 15.28 -34.25 15.73
C GLY A 26 14.16 -33.61 16.56
N GLU A 27 12.91 -33.91 16.15
CA GLU A 27 11.68 -34.02 16.97
C GLU A 27 11.18 -32.81 17.80
N ALA A 28 10.23 -32.05 17.25
CA ALA A 28 9.03 -31.57 17.97
C ALA A 28 7.96 -31.06 16.96
N GLU A 29 6.88 -31.81 16.80
CA GLU A 29 5.75 -31.52 15.89
C GLU A 29 4.85 -30.33 16.34
N ASP A 30 5.23 -29.59 17.39
CA ASP A 30 4.43 -28.49 17.98
C ASP A 30 4.90 -27.08 17.54
N GLY A 31 6.19 -26.91 17.22
CA GLY A 31 6.75 -25.61 16.83
C GLY A 31 6.39 -25.15 15.41
N GLY A 32 5.92 -26.05 14.54
CA GLY A 32 5.56 -25.73 13.16
C GLY A 32 4.29 -24.88 13.03
N ALA A 33 3.30 -25.11 13.90
CA ALA A 33 2.03 -24.38 13.88
C ALA A 33 2.19 -22.94 14.39
N GLU A 34 3.00 -22.74 15.43
CA GLU A 34 3.31 -21.41 15.98
C GLU A 34 4.15 -20.58 15.00
N ALA A 35 5.18 -21.18 14.38
CA ALA A 35 5.99 -20.53 13.35
C ALA A 35 5.17 -20.14 12.11
N GLN A 36 4.24 -21.01 11.68
CA GLN A 36 3.32 -20.71 10.56
C GLN A 36 2.33 -19.59 10.91
N SER A 37 1.78 -19.60 12.13
CA SER A 37 0.90 -18.54 12.63
C SER A 37 1.61 -17.17 12.69
N SER A 38 2.89 -17.17 13.09
CA SER A 38 3.74 -15.97 13.08
C SER A 38 3.95 -15.41 11.66
N LYS A 39 4.25 -16.27 10.68
CA LYS A 39 4.39 -15.86 9.27
C LYS A 39 3.08 -15.34 8.67
N ASP A 40 1.95 -15.97 8.99
CA ASP A 40 0.62 -15.51 8.58
C ASP A 40 0.31 -14.12 9.17
N GLN A 41 0.69 -13.88 10.43
CA GLN A 41 0.54 -12.56 11.06
C GLN A 41 1.44 -11.51 10.38
N MET A 42 2.70 -11.85 10.08
CA MET A 42 3.62 -10.96 9.35
C MET A 42 3.06 -10.58 7.97
N ARG A 43 2.47 -11.54 7.24
CA ARG A 43 1.82 -11.28 5.95
C ARG A 43 0.60 -10.40 6.10
N THR A 44 -0.22 -10.64 7.13
CA THR A 44 -1.37 -9.79 7.48
C THR A 44 -0.95 -8.34 7.71
N ASN A 45 0.12 -8.11 8.47
CA ASN A 45 0.62 -6.77 8.76
C ASN A 45 1.00 -6.03 7.46
N VAL A 46 1.73 -6.70 6.56
CA VAL A 46 2.15 -6.12 5.28
C VAL A 46 0.94 -5.77 4.41
N ILE A 47 -0.06 -6.65 4.33
CA ILE A 47 -1.29 -6.43 3.55
C ILE A 47 -2.07 -5.23 4.08
N ASN A 48 -2.21 -5.13 5.40
CA ASN A 48 -2.89 -4.00 6.03
C ASN A 48 -2.14 -2.69 5.80
N GLU A 49 -0.80 -2.72 5.83
CA GLU A 49 0.02 -1.54 5.56
C GLU A 49 -0.09 -1.08 4.10
N ILE A 50 -0.10 -2.00 3.14
CA ILE A 50 -0.39 -1.70 1.73
C ILE A 50 -1.76 -1.03 1.63
N LEU A 51 -2.82 -1.65 2.15
CA LEU A 51 -4.18 -1.08 2.04
C LEU A 51 -4.34 0.28 2.73
N SER A 52 -3.71 0.46 3.89
CA SER A 52 -3.75 1.73 4.61
C SER A 52 -3.02 2.82 3.83
N THR A 53 -1.80 2.55 3.37
CA THR A 53 -1.02 3.54 2.62
C THR A 53 -1.68 3.90 1.28
N GLU A 54 -2.31 2.94 0.63
CA GLU A 54 -3.09 3.16 -0.59
C GLU A 54 -4.33 4.05 -0.35
N ARG A 55 -5.03 3.84 0.78
CA ARG A 55 -6.15 4.70 1.21
C ARG A 55 -5.73 6.12 1.55
N ASP A 56 -4.57 6.28 2.19
CA ASP A 56 -4.03 7.60 2.48
C ASP A 56 -3.58 8.31 1.21
N TYR A 57 -2.93 7.60 0.29
CA TYR A 57 -2.49 8.16 -0.98
C TYR A 57 -3.68 8.65 -1.83
N ILE A 58 -4.75 7.84 -1.97
CA ILE A 58 -5.94 8.27 -2.72
C ILE A 58 -6.65 9.44 -2.05
N LYS A 59 -6.63 9.53 -0.71
CA LYS A 59 -7.14 10.69 0.02
C LYS A 59 -6.35 11.95 -0.33
N HIS A 60 -5.02 11.88 -0.35
CA HIS A 60 -4.17 12.99 -0.77
C HIS A 60 -4.44 13.42 -2.21
N LEU A 61 -4.59 12.47 -3.14
CA LEU A 61 -4.94 12.77 -4.53
C LEU A 61 -6.30 13.47 -4.65
N ARG A 62 -7.31 13.02 -3.89
CA ARG A 62 -8.62 13.66 -3.82
C ARG A 62 -8.49 15.11 -3.31
N ASP A 63 -7.76 15.32 -2.22
CA ASP A 63 -7.60 16.64 -1.62
C ASP A 63 -6.86 17.60 -2.58
N ILE A 64 -5.91 17.10 -3.38
CA ILE A 64 -5.27 17.86 -4.47
C ILE A 64 -6.29 18.25 -5.56
N CYS A 65 -7.04 17.27 -6.07
CA CYS A 65 -7.97 17.50 -7.18
C CYS A 65 -9.15 18.41 -6.76
N GLU A 66 -9.76 18.14 -5.61
CA GLU A 66 -10.97 18.83 -5.14
C GLU A 66 -10.66 20.11 -4.36
N GLY A 67 -9.57 20.11 -3.58
CA GLY A 67 -9.16 21.23 -2.74
C GLY A 67 -8.37 22.30 -3.50
N TYR A 68 -7.49 21.89 -4.42
CA TYR A 68 -6.63 22.83 -5.15
C TYR A 68 -7.08 23.02 -6.60
N ILE A 69 -7.04 21.99 -7.44
CA ILE A 69 -7.28 22.12 -8.90
C ILE A 69 -8.64 22.74 -9.17
N ARG A 70 -9.70 22.23 -8.51
CA ARG A 70 -11.06 22.74 -8.66
C ARG A 70 -11.18 24.20 -8.24
N GLN A 71 -10.43 24.68 -7.25
CA GLN A 71 -10.45 26.08 -6.84
C GLN A 71 -9.65 26.97 -7.79
N CYS A 72 -8.47 26.51 -8.23
CA CYS A 72 -7.65 27.24 -9.20
C CYS A 72 -8.37 27.42 -10.54
N ARG A 73 -9.09 26.40 -11.02
CA ARG A 73 -9.93 26.49 -12.24
C ARG A 73 -11.07 27.51 -12.16
N LYS A 74 -11.59 27.80 -10.95
CA LYS A 74 -12.61 28.85 -10.76
C LYS A 74 -12.02 30.26 -10.85
N ARG A 75 -10.71 30.40 -10.64
CA ARG A 75 -9.97 31.67 -10.64
C ARG A 75 -9.13 31.79 -11.91
N ALA A 76 -9.80 31.80 -13.06
CA ALA A 76 -9.15 31.99 -14.36
C ALA A 76 -8.42 33.35 -14.48
N ASP A 77 -8.74 34.31 -13.60
CA ASP A 77 -8.02 35.57 -13.42
C ASP A 77 -6.62 35.40 -12.80
N MET A 78 -6.39 34.32 -12.04
CA MET A 78 -5.13 34.03 -11.36
C MET A 78 -4.32 32.91 -12.02
N PHE A 79 -5.00 31.92 -12.59
CA PHE A 79 -4.39 30.72 -13.16
C PHE A 79 -4.85 30.51 -14.60
N SER A 80 -3.90 30.59 -15.54
CA SER A 80 -4.12 30.13 -16.90
C SER A 80 -4.10 28.60 -17.00
N GLU A 81 -4.73 28.05 -18.04
CA GLU A 81 -4.72 26.61 -18.30
C GLU A 81 -3.30 26.04 -18.52
N GLU A 82 -2.37 26.83 -19.03
CA GLU A 82 -0.97 26.43 -19.17
C GLU A 82 -0.27 26.30 -17.82
N GLN A 83 -0.49 27.25 -16.90
CA GLN A 83 0.02 27.17 -15.54
C GLN A 83 -0.57 25.98 -14.78
N LEU A 84 -1.88 25.73 -14.93
CA LEU A 84 -2.53 24.58 -14.31
C LEU A 84 -1.92 23.25 -14.80
N ARG A 85 -1.70 23.11 -16.12
CA ARG A 85 -1.02 21.94 -16.69
C ARG A 85 0.42 21.81 -16.22
N THR A 86 1.13 22.92 -16.07
CA THR A 86 2.53 22.91 -15.61
C THR A 86 2.64 22.51 -14.13
N ILE A 87 1.74 23.02 -13.28
CA ILE A 87 1.77 22.77 -11.82
C ILE A 87 1.24 21.37 -11.49
N PHE A 88 0.11 20.98 -12.09
CA PHE A 88 -0.62 19.77 -11.71
C PHE A 88 -0.42 18.59 -12.68
N GLY A 89 0.08 18.82 -13.89
CA GLY A 89 0.33 17.76 -14.87
C GLY A 89 -0.90 16.89 -15.14
N ASN A 90 -0.69 15.57 -15.12
CA ASN A 90 -1.73 14.54 -15.30
C ASN A 90 -2.26 13.98 -13.97
N ILE A 91 -2.18 14.74 -12.86
CA ILE A 91 -2.54 14.22 -11.53
C ILE A 91 -4.01 13.77 -11.42
N GLU A 92 -4.92 14.36 -12.20
CA GLU A 92 -6.32 13.92 -12.26
C GLU A 92 -6.47 12.53 -12.91
N ASP A 93 -5.62 12.21 -13.88
CA ASP A 93 -5.58 10.88 -14.50
C ASP A 93 -4.98 9.86 -13.54
N ILE A 94 -3.91 10.23 -12.84
CA ILE A 94 -3.32 9.41 -11.77
C ILE A 94 -4.38 9.12 -10.70
N TYR A 95 -5.14 10.13 -10.25
CA TYR A 95 -6.23 9.94 -9.29
C TYR A 95 -7.31 8.98 -9.81
N ARG A 96 -7.68 9.09 -11.09
CA ARG A 96 -8.67 8.18 -11.70
C ARG A 96 -8.15 6.74 -11.74
N CYS A 97 -6.90 6.54 -12.14
CA CYS A 97 -6.25 5.23 -12.16
C CYS A 97 -6.18 4.65 -10.73
N GLN A 98 -5.69 5.44 -9.77
CA GLN A 98 -5.57 5.01 -8.38
C GLN A 98 -6.92 4.62 -7.78
N LYS A 99 -7.99 5.33 -8.13
CA LYS A 99 -9.35 5.00 -7.67
C LYS A 99 -9.83 3.64 -8.17
N ALA A 100 -9.49 3.26 -9.40
CA ALA A 100 -9.79 1.93 -9.91
C ALA A 100 -8.92 0.88 -9.20
N PHE A 101 -7.62 1.16 -9.07
CA PHE A 101 -6.66 0.27 -8.44
C PHE A 101 -6.98 -0.04 -6.97
N VAL A 102 -7.26 0.98 -6.14
CA VAL A 102 -7.64 0.80 -4.73
C VAL A 102 -8.92 -0.02 -4.62
N LYS A 103 -9.89 0.22 -5.50
CA LYS A 103 -11.12 -0.59 -5.54
C LYS A 103 -10.83 -2.06 -5.85
N ALA A 104 -9.91 -2.35 -6.77
CA ALA A 104 -9.48 -3.71 -7.07
C ALA A 104 -8.77 -4.37 -5.87
N LEU A 105 -7.87 -3.64 -5.18
CA LEU A 105 -7.23 -4.12 -3.96
C LEU A 105 -8.24 -4.44 -2.85
N GLU A 106 -9.22 -3.58 -2.62
CA GLU A 106 -10.26 -3.80 -1.61
C GLU A 106 -11.17 -5.00 -1.95
N GLN A 107 -11.36 -5.29 -3.24
CA GLN A 107 -12.12 -6.47 -3.68
C GLN A 107 -11.35 -7.78 -3.48
N ARG A 108 -10.02 -7.75 -3.60
CA ARG A 108 -9.17 -8.93 -3.37
C ARG A 108 -8.77 -9.12 -1.90
N PHE A 109 -9.14 -8.19 -1.03
CA PHE A 109 -8.87 -8.27 0.41
C PHE A 109 -9.80 -9.27 1.11
N ASN A 110 -9.21 -10.24 1.79
CA ASN A 110 -9.95 -11.21 2.60
C ASN A 110 -10.07 -10.70 4.04
N ARG A 111 -11.30 -10.38 4.48
CA ARG A 111 -11.57 -9.84 5.82
C ARG A 111 -11.42 -10.87 6.94
N GLU A 112 -11.70 -12.14 6.67
CA GLU A 112 -11.64 -13.20 7.67
C GLU A 112 -10.21 -13.70 7.87
N ARG A 113 -9.44 -13.77 6.78
CA ARG A 113 -8.04 -14.21 6.76
C ARG A 113 -7.22 -13.24 5.89
N PRO A 114 -6.78 -12.09 6.43
CA PRO A 114 -6.02 -11.09 5.67
C PRO A 114 -4.79 -11.67 4.96
N HIS A 115 -4.09 -12.59 5.60
CA HIS A 115 -2.95 -13.32 5.04
C HIS A 115 -3.29 -14.29 3.91
N MET A 116 -4.55 -14.43 3.50
CA MET A 116 -4.94 -15.16 2.29
C MET A 116 -5.32 -14.21 1.14
N SER A 117 -5.17 -12.89 1.31
CA SER A 117 -5.49 -11.92 0.24
C SER A 117 -4.52 -12.04 -0.93
N GLU A 118 -5.04 -11.99 -2.15
CA GLU A 118 -4.28 -12.14 -3.40
C GLU A 118 -4.08 -10.79 -4.10
N LEU A 119 -3.31 -9.89 -3.46
CA LEU A 119 -3.12 -8.53 -3.98
C LEU A 119 -2.26 -8.50 -5.26
N GLY A 120 -1.39 -9.50 -5.48
CA GLY A 120 -0.44 -9.51 -6.60
C GLY A 120 -1.12 -9.45 -7.98
N ALA A 121 -2.28 -10.09 -8.13
CA ALA A 121 -3.06 -10.03 -9.38
C ALA A 121 -3.50 -8.60 -9.72
N CYS A 122 -3.86 -7.78 -8.71
CA CYS A 122 -4.28 -6.39 -8.94
C CYS A 122 -3.19 -5.55 -9.62
N PHE A 123 -1.92 -5.79 -9.29
CA PHE A 123 -0.77 -5.07 -9.85
C PHE A 123 -0.41 -5.53 -11.27
N LEU A 124 -0.83 -6.73 -11.69
CA LEU A 124 -0.61 -7.20 -13.06
C LEU A 124 -1.70 -6.73 -14.02
N GLU A 125 -2.89 -6.44 -13.49
CA GLU A 125 -4.06 -5.99 -14.25
C GLU A 125 -4.07 -4.47 -14.51
N HIS A 126 -3.25 -3.69 -13.79
CA HIS A 126 -3.19 -2.21 -13.86
C HIS A 126 -1.79 -1.74 -14.22
#